data_AF-A0A2A4SUA9-F1
#
_entry.id   AF-A0A2A4SUA9-F1
#
_cell.length_a   1.000
_cell.length_b   1.000
_cell.length_c   1.000
_cell.angle_alpha   90.00
_cell.angle_beta   90.00
_cell.angle_gamma   90.00
#
_symmetry.space_group_name_H-M   'P 1'
#
loop_
_entity.id
_entity.type
_entity.pdbx_description
1 polymer ?
#
loop_
_entity_poly.entity_id
_entity_poly.type
_entity_poly.pdbx_seq_one_letter_code
_entity_poly.pdbx_strand_id
1 'polypeptide(L)'
;MKHLSKIFRDAKKIAPTSAFSQNSKRRIFQRIEQQESFWVIRLLENILKPVPDLQFIQQARMRFFEKTQQRDLWSVMASWFHTVRRPMSFITAFCFIIVVVTVPRTSARSENYLQVVEGKVEVSFAYSHQWEPVAQSLSLHKGDKIRTFDNSVAEIYLSNQSVVRLAENTQLSISHLLHDKYLSEFPVLVLQEGRVWTNIQRTTLLPLTIETRHSRVSSDYGVFDIEAGAHTRVRAIKNEVLVEHRQDLSAKPFPLKAGFESNLRTSQKEVIVVKKLISDNWAEKNIEKDEVYRQKIIQEDAEATEVLASVLPDSLLYPLVEKYNDFGQQDQFFHIQRTFAVAKVFLTQGKEEKSQKAFMQAETDLANYWTQSLDTESDQKKILSYIDEEKSLFSHVVPGDDLYPLRSSFEELFVLYASSPQMEKEKQLEERRVEIASLSISENEDASEILLESIETLMLKNKEIFIDADHMKKEDLHRLLDIQNQNLKALELAKNQISNKEVGKKIKESQREIVQSINNIVAQISPQKNVVKVKKVKQKDAEWFSSQIIVMVERVERYSSKNSRKNTIHWILSEIQNKPASLPFLLSLKESMPEDVRIDVLQKIMIIQAAERKL
;
A
#
# COMPACT_ATOMS: atom_id res chain seq x y z
N MET A 1 -8.20 42.53 15.62
CA MET A 1 -6.90 42.14 15.04
C MET A 1 -6.42 43.01 13.86
N LYS A 2 -7.26 43.34 12.86
CA LYS A 2 -6.85 44.20 11.71
C LYS A 2 -6.36 45.62 12.09
N HIS A 3 -6.81 46.17 13.23
CA HIS A 3 -6.36 47.48 13.72
C HIS A 3 -4.97 47.44 14.38
N LEU A 4 -4.59 46.33 15.00
CA LEU A 4 -3.27 46.15 15.63
C LEU A 4 -2.18 45.91 14.58
N SER A 5 -2.48 45.16 13.51
CA SER A 5 -1.51 44.93 12.43
C SER A 5 -1.17 46.19 11.64
N LYS A 6 -2.11 47.14 11.53
CA LYS A 6 -1.87 48.47 10.95
C LYS A 6 -0.94 49.32 11.82
N ILE A 7 -1.19 49.34 13.14
CA ILE A 7 -0.33 50.06 14.11
C ILE A 7 1.11 49.53 14.10
N PHE A 8 1.31 48.20 14.03
CA PHE A 8 2.66 47.61 13.96
C PHE A 8 3.35 47.84 12.59
N ARG A 9 2.61 47.93 11.49
CA ARG A 9 3.17 48.31 10.18
C ARG A 9 3.64 49.76 10.14
N ASP A 10 2.87 50.66 10.76
CA ASP A 10 3.18 52.09 10.77
C ASP A 10 4.33 52.39 11.76
N ALA A 11 4.42 51.65 12.87
CA ALA A 11 5.53 51.76 13.82
C ALA A 11 6.89 51.30 13.25
N LYS A 12 6.90 50.41 12.25
CA LYS A 12 8.14 49.90 11.62
C LYS A 12 8.85 50.94 10.74
N LYS A 13 8.18 52.06 10.41
CA LYS A 13 8.70 53.11 9.51
C LYS A 13 9.24 54.35 10.22
N ILE A 14 9.18 54.41 11.55
CA ILE A 14 9.65 55.58 12.31
C ILE A 14 10.94 55.20 13.02
N ALA A 15 12.09 55.62 12.46
CA ALA A 15 13.36 55.55 13.17
C ALA A 15 13.22 56.37 14.47
N PRO A 16 13.54 55.82 15.65
CA PRO A 16 13.35 56.53 16.90
C PRO A 16 14.23 57.79 16.89
N THR A 17 13.61 58.95 17.09
CA THR A 17 14.33 60.21 17.28
C THR A 17 15.24 60.10 18.51
N SER A 18 16.36 60.83 18.52
CA SER A 18 17.30 60.87 19.65
C SER A 18 16.60 61.20 20.97
N ALA A 19 15.56 62.04 20.93
CA ALA A 19 14.70 62.38 22.06
C ALA A 19 13.87 61.18 22.57
N PHE A 20 13.33 60.33 21.69
CA PHE A 20 12.64 59.11 22.09
C PHE A 20 13.59 58.12 22.75
N SER A 21 14.80 57.96 22.21
CA SER A 21 15.83 57.10 22.81
C SER A 21 16.26 57.59 24.20
N GLN A 22 16.48 58.90 24.37
CA GLN A 22 16.82 59.48 25.67
C GLN A 22 15.68 59.35 26.69
N ASN A 23 14.43 59.60 26.30
CA ASN A 23 13.28 59.45 27.19
C ASN A 23 13.00 57.99 27.55
N SER A 24 13.22 57.06 26.62
CA SER A 24 13.11 55.61 26.87
C SER A 24 14.19 55.15 27.85
N LYS A 25 15.44 55.61 27.66
CA LYS A 25 16.54 55.37 28.62
C LYS A 25 16.18 55.88 30.01
N ARG A 26 15.71 57.12 30.14
CA ARG A 26 15.36 57.71 31.43
C ARG A 26 14.25 56.93 32.15
N ARG A 27 13.23 56.46 31.42
CA ARG A 27 12.15 55.62 31.98
C ARG A 27 12.62 54.23 32.41
N ILE A 28 13.54 53.63 31.66
CA ILE A 28 14.14 52.33 32.02
C ILE A 28 14.99 52.49 33.28
N PHE A 29 15.83 53.53 33.35
CA PHE A 29 16.64 53.83 34.53
C PHE A 29 15.78 54.10 35.77
N GLN A 30 14.72 54.91 35.67
CA GLN A 30 13.80 55.16 36.79
C GLN A 30 13.08 53.88 37.28
N ARG A 31 12.77 52.93 36.38
CA ARG A 31 12.17 51.65 36.78
C ARG A 31 13.18 50.69 37.43
N ILE A 32 14.43 50.72 36.97
CA ILE A 32 15.53 49.93 37.56
C ILE A 32 15.93 50.49 38.92
N GLU A 33 15.84 51.81 39.13
CA GLU A 33 16.11 52.47 40.41
C GLU A 33 15.03 52.18 41.46
N GLN A 34 13.80 51.87 41.04
CA GLN A 34 12.69 51.50 41.93
C GLN A 34 12.61 50.02 42.29
N GLN A 35 13.31 49.14 41.57
CA GLN A 35 13.45 47.72 41.92
C GLN A 35 14.89 47.47 42.32
N GLU A 36 15.14 47.27 43.62
CA GLU A 36 16.46 47.03 44.25
C GLU A 36 17.25 45.88 43.60
N SER A 37 17.72 46.10 42.39
CA SER A 37 18.46 45.15 41.57
C SER A 37 19.88 45.67 41.47
N PHE A 38 20.54 45.67 42.63
CA PHE A 38 21.95 46.07 42.82
C PHE A 38 22.88 45.45 41.76
N TRP A 39 22.56 44.25 41.26
CA TRP A 39 23.32 43.57 40.21
C TRP A 39 23.17 44.20 38.82
N VAL A 40 22.01 44.76 38.46
CA VAL A 40 21.76 45.42 37.16
C VAL A 40 22.48 46.77 37.10
N ILE A 41 22.49 47.50 38.21
CA ILE A 41 23.27 48.74 38.34
C ILE A 41 24.77 48.45 38.19
N ARG A 42 25.27 47.40 38.87
CA ARG A 42 26.68 46.97 38.74
C ARG A 42 27.05 46.51 37.33
N LEU A 43 26.13 45.86 36.64
CA LEU A 43 26.31 45.43 35.25
C LEU A 43 26.37 46.65 34.31
N LEU A 44 25.46 47.60 34.48
CA LEU A 44 25.42 48.83 33.68
C LEU A 44 26.60 49.76 33.98
N GLU A 45 27.03 49.90 35.23
CA GLU A 45 28.25 50.63 35.59
C GLU A 45 29.49 50.03 34.94
N ASN A 46 29.58 48.69 34.84
CA ASN A 46 30.71 48.05 34.16
C ASN A 46 30.65 48.16 32.63
N ILE A 47 29.45 48.25 32.04
CA ILE A 47 29.25 48.46 30.59
C ILE A 47 29.45 49.93 30.21
N LEU A 48 29.19 50.87 31.14
CA LEU A 48 29.27 52.32 30.91
C LEU A 48 30.56 52.97 31.41
N LYS A 49 31.54 52.20 31.91
CA LYS A 49 32.90 52.74 32.13
C LYS A 49 33.40 53.33 30.80
N PRO A 50 34.01 54.53 30.82
CA PRO A 50 34.54 55.14 29.61
C PRO A 50 35.43 54.11 28.91
N VAL A 51 35.14 53.89 27.63
CA VAL A 51 35.90 52.97 26.79
C VAL A 51 37.37 53.32 27.00
N PRO A 52 38.20 52.38 27.48
CA PRO A 52 39.60 52.68 27.76
C PRO A 52 40.23 53.28 26.51
N ASP A 53 41.10 54.27 26.71
CA ASP A 53 41.81 54.95 25.65
C ASP A 53 42.35 53.93 24.63
N LEU A 54 42.29 54.26 23.34
CA LEU A 54 42.65 53.34 22.25
C LEU A 54 44.05 52.76 22.46
N GLN A 55 44.94 53.54 23.10
CA GLN A 55 46.27 53.12 23.52
C GLN A 55 46.25 52.03 24.59
N PHE A 56 45.36 52.10 25.58
CA PHE A 56 45.18 51.05 26.58
C PHE A 56 44.65 49.77 25.93
N ILE A 57 43.70 49.87 24.99
CA ILE A 57 43.19 48.70 24.26
C ILE A 57 44.30 48.06 23.42
N GLN A 58 45.14 48.87 22.77
CA GLN A 58 46.30 48.37 22.00
C GLN A 58 47.37 47.74 22.90
N GLN A 59 47.70 48.36 24.04
CA GLN A 59 48.66 47.80 25.00
C GLN A 59 48.12 46.53 25.69
N ALA A 60 46.83 46.49 26.01
CA ALA A 60 46.18 45.30 26.52
C ALA A 60 46.14 44.19 25.47
N ARG A 61 45.88 44.51 24.18
CA ARG A 61 45.99 43.55 23.08
C ARG A 61 47.40 43.01 22.94
N MET A 62 48.43 43.85 22.98
CA MET A 62 49.83 43.42 22.88
C MET A 62 50.23 42.52 24.04
N ARG A 63 49.90 42.91 25.29
CA ARG A 63 50.19 42.09 26.48
C ARG A 63 49.38 40.78 26.51
N PHE A 64 48.17 40.79 25.98
CA PHE A 64 47.35 39.58 25.87
C PHE A 64 47.92 38.64 24.80
N PHE A 65 48.26 39.17 23.61
CA PHE A 65 48.89 38.40 22.53
C PHE A 65 50.22 37.78 22.98
N GLU A 66 51.08 38.56 23.65
CA GLU A 66 52.37 38.12 24.15
C GLU A 66 52.25 37.01 25.21
N LYS A 67 51.22 37.07 26.08
CA LYS A 67 50.90 36.00 27.04
C LYS A 67 50.22 34.78 26.40
N THR A 68 49.43 34.97 25.35
CA THR A 68 48.75 33.85 24.66
C THR A 68 49.64 33.13 23.66
N GLN A 69 50.72 33.75 23.18
CA GLN A 69 51.66 33.13 22.23
C GLN A 69 52.66 32.19 22.91
N GLN A 70 52.86 32.29 24.23
CA GLN A 70 53.77 31.43 25.00
C GLN A 70 53.11 30.22 25.67
N ARG A 71 51.78 30.14 25.71
CA ARG A 71 51.10 28.91 26.12
C ARG A 71 50.65 28.19 24.88
N ASP A 72 51.07 26.94 24.76
CA ASP A 72 50.67 26.03 23.70
C ASP A 72 49.14 25.82 23.75
N LEU A 73 48.40 26.75 23.13
CA LEU A 73 46.94 26.80 23.11
C LEU A 73 46.36 25.50 22.57
N TRP A 74 47.11 24.78 21.73
CA TRP A 74 46.76 23.46 21.24
C TRP A 74 46.68 22.41 22.35
N SER A 75 47.54 22.45 23.36
CA SER A 75 47.50 21.49 24.48
C SER A 75 46.29 21.71 25.39
N VAL A 76 45.93 22.99 25.64
CA VAL A 76 44.77 23.36 26.45
C VAL A 76 43.48 23.09 25.68
N MET A 77 43.43 23.44 24.40
CA MET A 77 42.29 23.16 23.53
C MET A 77 42.11 21.65 23.33
N ALA A 78 43.17 20.86 23.16
CA ALA A 78 43.07 19.40 23.06
C ALA A 78 42.51 18.76 24.34
N SER A 79 42.97 19.20 25.51
CA SER A 79 42.44 18.74 26.80
C SER A 79 40.96 19.12 26.99
N TRP A 80 40.59 20.35 26.64
CA TRP A 80 39.19 20.80 26.64
C TRP A 80 38.33 20.03 25.64
N PHE A 81 38.84 19.78 24.44
CA PHE A 81 38.17 18.98 23.42
C PHE A 81 37.90 17.57 23.93
N HIS A 82 38.85 16.89 24.58
CA HIS A 82 38.61 15.55 25.10
C HIS A 82 37.62 15.53 26.28
N THR A 83 37.63 16.56 27.12
CA THR A 83 36.77 16.65 28.31
C THR A 83 35.33 17.02 27.94
N VAL A 84 35.14 17.89 26.95
CA VAL A 84 33.81 18.37 26.51
C VAL A 84 33.21 17.49 25.41
N ARG A 85 34.02 16.88 24.54
CA ARG A 85 33.51 16.06 23.41
C ARG A 85 32.75 14.82 23.88
N ARG A 86 33.21 14.16 24.95
CA ARG A 86 32.54 12.96 25.48
C ARG A 86 31.10 13.24 25.92
N PRO A 87 30.81 14.18 26.84
CA PRO A 87 29.43 14.47 27.22
C PRO A 87 28.61 15.04 26.06
N MET A 88 29.23 15.84 25.17
CA MET A 88 28.52 16.41 24.03
C MET A 88 28.09 15.33 23.02
N SER A 89 28.91 14.29 22.80
CA SER A 89 28.51 13.13 21.97
C SER A 89 27.38 12.30 22.59
N PHE A 90 27.33 12.20 23.92
CA PHE A 90 26.22 11.52 24.60
C PHE A 90 24.93 12.33 24.49
N ILE A 91 25.00 13.66 24.63
CA ILE A 91 23.84 14.53 24.48
C ILE A 91 23.30 14.49 23.04
N THR A 92 24.16 14.56 22.02
CA THR A 92 23.70 14.45 20.63
C THR A 92 23.13 13.07 20.30
N ALA A 93 23.76 11.98 20.77
CA ALA A 93 23.22 10.63 20.60
C ALA A 93 21.86 10.46 21.31
N PHE A 94 21.73 11.00 22.53
CA PHE A 94 20.49 10.94 23.30
C PHE A 94 19.36 11.76 22.66
N CYS A 95 19.65 12.98 22.20
CA CYS A 95 18.70 13.79 21.43
C CYS A 95 18.29 13.09 20.13
N PHE A 96 19.22 12.46 19.43
CA PHE A 96 18.92 11.69 18.22
C PHE A 96 18.00 10.49 18.53
N ILE A 97 18.26 9.75 19.62
CA ILE A 97 17.39 8.65 20.06
C ILE A 97 16.00 9.17 20.43
N ILE A 98 15.89 10.29 21.16
CA ILE A 98 14.59 10.89 21.48
C ILE A 98 13.84 11.26 20.21
N VAL A 99 14.49 11.91 19.24
CA VAL A 99 13.85 12.27 17.97
C VAL A 99 13.39 11.00 17.23
N VAL A 100 14.25 9.99 17.08
CA VAL A 100 13.89 8.74 16.40
C VAL A 100 12.76 7.97 17.10
N VAL A 101 12.67 8.04 18.44
CA VAL A 101 11.63 7.36 19.23
C VAL A 101 10.32 8.16 19.27
N THR A 102 10.38 9.50 19.21
CA THR A 102 9.19 10.38 19.34
C THR A 102 8.55 10.78 18.02
N VAL A 103 9.24 10.60 16.88
CA VAL A 103 8.59 10.75 15.57
C VAL A 103 7.46 9.72 15.51
N PRO A 104 6.18 10.15 15.49
CA PRO A 104 5.07 9.22 15.38
C PRO A 104 5.29 8.42 14.11
N ARG A 105 5.39 7.10 14.25
CA ARG A 105 5.36 6.22 13.09
C ARG A 105 3.95 6.33 12.53
N THR A 106 3.76 7.26 11.59
CA THR A 106 2.59 7.33 10.75
C THR A 106 2.64 6.10 9.86
N SER A 107 2.15 4.98 10.38
CA SER A 107 1.83 3.82 9.55
C SER A 107 0.83 4.33 8.53
N ALA A 108 1.22 4.44 7.27
CA ALA A 108 0.30 4.70 6.18
C ALA A 108 -0.89 3.74 6.37
N ARG A 109 -2.10 4.31 6.50
CA ARG A 109 -3.30 3.61 6.95
C ARG A 109 -3.80 2.68 5.85
N SER A 110 -3.07 1.60 5.58
CA SER A 110 -3.37 0.62 4.52
C SER A 110 -4.34 -0.47 4.98
N GLU A 111 -5.09 -0.22 6.06
CA GLU A 111 -5.99 -1.21 6.63
C GLU A 111 -7.42 -0.95 6.16
N ASN A 112 -8.11 -2.01 5.75
CA ASN A 112 -9.54 -1.97 5.54
C ASN A 112 -10.21 -1.88 6.91
N TYR A 113 -11.08 -0.90 7.15
CA TYR A 113 -11.75 -0.74 8.45
C TYR A 113 -13.21 -0.35 8.32
N LEU A 114 -14.01 -0.84 9.25
CA LEU A 114 -15.38 -0.43 9.51
C LEU A 114 -15.37 0.77 10.45
N GLN A 115 -16.20 1.77 10.18
CA GLN A 115 -16.51 2.88 11.08
C GLN A 115 -18.02 2.97 11.28
N VAL A 116 -18.45 3.00 12.53
CA VAL A 116 -19.86 3.20 12.89
C VAL A 116 -20.15 4.70 12.87
N VAL A 117 -21.09 5.12 12.03
CA VAL A 117 -21.52 6.52 11.92
C VAL A 117 -22.68 6.79 12.85
N GLU A 118 -23.67 5.89 12.85
CA GLU A 118 -24.90 6.03 13.63
C GLU A 118 -25.46 4.66 14.01
N GLY A 119 -26.15 4.59 15.16
CA GLY A 119 -26.93 3.44 15.58
C GLY A 119 -26.11 2.22 16.01
N LYS A 120 -26.73 1.03 15.86
CA LYS A 120 -26.16 -0.26 16.28
C LYS A 120 -25.62 -0.99 15.07
N VAL A 121 -24.35 -1.39 15.15
CA VAL A 121 -23.67 -2.19 14.13
C VAL A 121 -23.04 -3.38 14.83
N GLU A 122 -23.20 -4.56 14.24
CA GLU A 122 -22.60 -5.78 14.73
C GLU A 122 -21.76 -6.45 13.63
N VAL A 123 -20.72 -7.14 14.06
CA VAL A 123 -19.83 -7.89 13.19
C VAL A 123 -19.74 -9.32 13.69
N SER A 124 -19.88 -10.29 12.78
CA SER A 124 -19.50 -11.67 13.00
C SER A 124 -18.17 -11.92 12.31
N PHE A 125 -17.14 -12.13 13.11
CA PHE A 125 -15.80 -12.33 12.59
C PHE A 125 -15.66 -13.66 11.85
N ALA A 126 -14.73 -13.73 10.89
CA ALA A 126 -14.47 -14.98 10.16
C ALA A 126 -14.14 -16.17 11.09
N TYR A 127 -13.46 -15.90 12.20
CA TYR A 127 -13.10 -16.89 13.24
C TYR A 127 -14.17 -17.07 14.32
N SER A 128 -15.15 -16.16 14.41
CA SER A 128 -16.22 -16.17 15.41
C SER A 128 -17.57 -16.04 14.72
N HIS A 129 -18.31 -17.15 14.65
CA HIS A 129 -19.69 -17.12 14.14
C HIS A 129 -20.68 -16.40 15.08
N GLN A 130 -20.18 -15.68 16.09
CA GLN A 130 -20.97 -14.86 17.01
C GLN A 130 -20.98 -13.41 16.52
N TRP A 131 -22.14 -12.76 16.66
CA TRP A 131 -22.30 -11.34 16.35
C TRP A 131 -21.88 -10.51 17.56
N GLU A 132 -20.90 -9.63 17.37
CA GLU A 132 -20.37 -8.75 18.40
C GLU A 132 -20.63 -7.28 18.03
N PRO A 133 -21.08 -6.43 18.97
CA PRO A 133 -21.33 -5.01 18.70
C PRO A 133 -20.02 -4.23 18.50
N VAL A 134 -20.01 -3.33 17.52
CA VAL A 134 -18.87 -2.46 17.22
C VAL A 134 -19.14 -1.04 17.71
N ALA A 135 -18.23 -0.47 18.51
CA ALA A 135 -18.44 0.83 19.14
C ALA A 135 -18.00 2.04 18.30
N GLN A 136 -16.89 1.95 17.57
CA GLN A 136 -16.36 3.09 16.80
C GLN A 136 -15.71 2.64 15.48
N SER A 137 -14.58 1.95 15.57
CA SER A 137 -13.84 1.47 14.39
C SER A 137 -13.29 0.08 14.61
N LEU A 138 -13.25 -0.73 13.55
CA LEU A 138 -12.79 -2.11 13.60
C LEU A 138 -12.08 -2.47 12.29
N SER A 139 -10.87 -3.01 12.35
CA SER A 139 -10.18 -3.54 11.17
C SER A 139 -10.90 -4.77 10.63
N LEU A 140 -11.12 -4.82 9.32
CA LEU A 140 -11.89 -5.85 8.64
C LEU A 140 -11.00 -6.88 7.96
N HIS A 141 -11.44 -8.13 8.00
CA HIS A 141 -10.75 -9.28 7.41
C HIS A 141 -11.66 -10.06 6.46
N LYS A 142 -11.03 -10.88 5.61
CA LYS A 142 -11.72 -11.85 4.77
C LYS A 142 -12.56 -12.81 5.62
N GLY A 143 -13.84 -12.95 5.27
CA GLY A 143 -14.82 -13.80 5.94
C GLY A 143 -15.69 -13.09 6.97
N ASP A 144 -15.36 -11.84 7.34
CA ASP A 144 -16.17 -11.07 8.28
C ASP A 144 -17.55 -10.74 7.70
N LYS A 145 -18.57 -10.72 8.55
CA LYS A 145 -19.94 -10.32 8.22
C LYS A 145 -20.34 -9.13 9.05
N ILE A 146 -21.01 -8.17 8.44
CA ILE A 146 -21.41 -6.91 9.03
C ILE A 146 -22.92 -6.81 8.91
N ARG A 147 -23.59 -6.37 9.98
CA ARG A 147 -25.01 -6.00 9.92
C ARG A 147 -25.27 -4.67 10.61
N THR A 148 -26.09 -3.85 9.96
CA THR A 148 -26.64 -2.60 10.50
C THR A 148 -28.10 -2.84 10.89
N PHE A 149 -28.53 -2.26 12.01
CA PHE A 149 -29.93 -2.32 12.47
C PHE A 149 -30.72 -1.08 11.98
N ASP A 150 -31.96 -0.95 12.43
CA ASP A 150 -32.79 0.25 12.21
C ASP A 150 -32.06 1.52 12.64
N ASN A 151 -32.23 2.61 11.88
CA ASN A 151 -31.59 3.91 12.13
C ASN A 151 -30.07 3.82 12.35
N SER A 152 -29.42 2.85 11.70
CA SER A 152 -27.99 2.60 11.85
C SER A 152 -27.28 2.76 10.51
N VAL A 153 -26.11 3.40 10.52
CA VAL A 153 -25.29 3.64 9.34
C VAL A 153 -23.85 3.31 9.66
N ALA A 154 -23.20 2.60 8.75
CA ALA A 154 -21.79 2.26 8.88
C ALA A 154 -21.06 2.52 7.56
N GLU A 155 -19.76 2.78 7.65
CA GLU A 155 -18.90 3.04 6.50
C GLU A 155 -17.72 2.08 6.54
N ILE A 156 -17.43 1.44 5.41
CA ILE A 156 -16.25 0.63 5.20
C ILE A 156 -15.29 1.47 4.37
N TYR A 157 -14.11 1.70 4.93
CA TYR A 157 -13.00 2.32 4.24
C TYR A 157 -12.06 1.22 3.77
N LEU A 158 -11.88 1.13 2.45
CA LEU A 158 -10.96 0.17 1.84
C LEU A 158 -9.55 0.75 1.77
N SER A 159 -8.55 -0.12 1.68
CA SER A 159 -7.12 0.24 1.59
C SER A 159 -6.79 1.12 0.38
N ASN A 160 -7.65 1.09 -0.64
CA ASN A 160 -7.56 1.90 -1.85
C ASN A 160 -8.34 3.23 -1.75
N GLN A 161 -8.62 3.70 -0.53
CA GLN A 161 -9.41 4.89 -0.22
C GLN A 161 -10.87 4.85 -0.70
N SER A 162 -11.33 3.74 -1.30
CA SER A 162 -12.74 3.57 -1.67
C SER A 162 -13.62 3.46 -0.42
N VAL A 163 -14.85 3.95 -0.52
CA VAL A 163 -15.81 3.96 0.59
C VAL A 163 -17.07 3.20 0.21
N VAL A 164 -17.48 2.30 1.09
CA VAL A 164 -18.71 1.53 0.99
C VAL A 164 -19.58 1.86 2.21
N ARG A 165 -20.68 2.60 2.02
CA ARG A 165 -21.60 2.98 3.09
C ARG A 165 -22.79 2.05 3.14
N LEU A 166 -23.03 1.46 4.29
CA LEU A 166 -24.14 0.57 4.58
C LEU A 166 -25.30 1.42 5.14
N ALA A 167 -26.47 1.32 4.51
CA ALA A 167 -27.70 1.89 5.05
C ALA A 167 -28.20 1.09 6.26
N GLU A 168 -29.34 1.45 6.82
CA GLU A 168 -30.02 0.64 7.83
C GLU A 168 -30.42 -0.74 7.28
N ASN A 169 -30.63 -1.72 8.17
CA ASN A 169 -31.10 -3.07 7.83
C ASN A 169 -30.30 -3.74 6.71
N THR A 170 -28.97 -3.58 6.75
CA THR A 170 -28.08 -4.07 5.71
C THR A 170 -27.17 -5.15 6.25
N GLN A 171 -27.11 -6.29 5.55
CA GLN A 171 -26.20 -7.39 5.88
C GLN A 171 -25.23 -7.64 4.72
N LEU A 172 -23.94 -7.48 5.02
CA LEU A 172 -22.84 -7.56 4.05
C LEU A 172 -21.76 -8.52 4.55
N SER A 173 -21.27 -9.39 3.69
CA SER A 173 -20.15 -10.30 3.99
C SER A 173 -18.94 -9.92 3.14
N ILE A 174 -17.75 -10.04 3.72
CA ILE A 174 -16.49 -9.74 3.05
C ILE A 174 -15.92 -11.04 2.50
N SER A 175 -15.97 -11.24 1.19
CA SER A 175 -15.41 -12.45 0.57
C SER A 175 -13.92 -12.30 0.31
N HIS A 176 -13.49 -11.15 -0.22
CA HIS A 176 -12.08 -10.86 -0.55
C HIS A 176 -11.79 -9.37 -0.33
N LEU A 177 -10.61 -9.05 0.20
CA LEU A 177 -10.12 -7.68 0.40
C LEU A 177 -8.75 -7.51 -0.24
N LEU A 178 -8.46 -6.28 -0.67
CA LEU A 178 -7.15 -5.83 -1.12
C LEU A 178 -6.22 -5.71 0.10
N HIS A 179 -5.65 -6.82 0.56
CA HIS A 179 -4.63 -6.79 1.62
C HIS A 179 -3.43 -7.69 1.33
N ASP A 180 -3.62 -8.75 0.54
CA ASP A 180 -2.51 -9.59 0.12
C ASP A 180 -1.93 -9.10 -1.20
N LYS A 181 -0.77 -8.42 -1.12
CA LYS A 181 0.07 -8.01 -2.27
C LYS A 181 0.40 -9.15 -3.27
N TYR A 182 0.08 -10.39 -2.91
CA TYR A 182 0.41 -11.60 -3.64
C TYR A 182 -0.82 -12.32 -4.23
N LEU A 183 -2.03 -11.89 -3.90
CA LEU A 183 -3.24 -12.53 -4.42
C LEU A 183 -3.84 -11.64 -5.51
N SER A 184 -3.90 -12.18 -6.72
CA SER A 184 -4.61 -11.64 -7.89
C SER A 184 -6.14 -11.69 -7.74
N GLU A 185 -6.65 -11.73 -6.51
CA GLU A 185 -8.09 -11.82 -6.23
C GLU A 185 -8.70 -10.42 -6.19
N PHE A 186 -9.75 -10.21 -6.98
CA PHE A 186 -10.54 -8.97 -6.96
C PHE A 186 -11.17 -8.78 -5.57
N PRO A 187 -11.29 -7.54 -5.06
CA PRO A 187 -12.07 -7.30 -3.87
C PRO A 187 -13.55 -7.62 -4.16
N VAL A 188 -14.10 -8.54 -3.38
CA VAL A 188 -15.47 -9.04 -3.53
C VAL A 188 -16.20 -8.89 -2.21
N LEU A 189 -17.28 -8.09 -2.23
CA LEU A 189 -18.24 -7.96 -1.15
C LEU A 189 -19.53 -8.68 -1.54
N VAL A 190 -20.20 -9.32 -0.58
CA VAL A 190 -21.46 -10.02 -0.80
C VAL A 190 -22.55 -9.32 0.00
N LEU A 191 -23.40 -8.57 -0.69
CA LEU A 191 -24.56 -7.90 -0.12
C LEU A 191 -25.74 -8.89 -0.11
N GLN A 192 -26.11 -9.35 1.09
CA GLN A 192 -27.18 -10.34 1.28
C GLN A 192 -28.55 -9.67 1.26
N GLU A 193 -28.69 -8.57 1.98
CA GLU A 193 -29.90 -7.74 2.05
C GLU A 193 -29.56 -6.29 2.44
N GLY A 194 -30.46 -5.37 2.15
CA GLY A 194 -30.35 -3.95 2.49
C GLY A 194 -29.81 -3.11 1.35
N ARG A 195 -29.10 -2.02 1.68
CA ARG A 195 -28.69 -1.03 0.68
C ARG A 195 -27.28 -0.52 0.96
N VAL A 196 -26.51 -0.40 -0.11
CA VAL A 196 -25.11 0.01 -0.08
C VAL A 196 -24.87 1.13 -1.08
N TRP A 197 -24.16 2.16 -0.63
CA TRP A 197 -23.57 3.19 -1.48
C TRP A 197 -22.08 2.93 -1.64
N THR A 198 -21.57 3.00 -2.85
CA THR A 198 -20.17 2.73 -3.14
C THR A 198 -19.57 3.88 -3.93
N ASN A 199 -18.44 4.41 -3.45
CA ASN A 199 -17.61 5.38 -4.14
C ASN A 199 -16.19 4.81 -4.28
N ILE A 200 -15.87 4.34 -5.49
CA ILE A 200 -14.59 3.72 -5.81
C ILE A 200 -13.61 4.79 -6.30
N GLN A 201 -12.48 4.90 -5.61
CA GLN A 201 -11.34 5.67 -6.10
C GLN A 201 -10.54 4.82 -7.09
N ARG A 202 -10.03 5.44 -8.15
CA ARG A 202 -9.32 4.74 -9.24
C ARG A 202 -7.91 4.28 -8.85
N THR A 203 -7.62 4.05 -7.58
CA THR A 203 -6.26 3.77 -7.08
C THR A 203 -5.81 2.33 -7.31
N THR A 204 -6.71 1.44 -7.76
CA THR A 204 -6.42 0.02 -7.97
C THR A 204 -6.67 -0.44 -9.40
N LEU A 205 -5.81 -1.36 -9.86
CA LEU A 205 -5.97 -2.05 -11.14
C LEU A 205 -7.14 -3.04 -11.18
N LEU A 206 -7.66 -3.41 -10.00
CA LEU A 206 -8.69 -4.44 -9.87
C LEU A 206 -10.06 -3.79 -9.56
N PRO A 207 -11.14 -4.16 -10.29
CA PRO A 207 -12.50 -3.73 -9.97
C PRO A 207 -12.93 -4.16 -8.58
N LEU A 208 -13.69 -3.30 -7.90
CA LEU A 208 -14.51 -3.71 -6.76
C LEU A 208 -15.77 -4.37 -7.28
N THR A 209 -16.02 -5.59 -6.80
CA THR A 209 -17.19 -6.37 -7.14
C THR A 209 -18.10 -6.51 -5.93
N ILE A 210 -19.38 -6.18 -6.10
CA ILE A 210 -20.43 -6.43 -5.12
C ILE A 210 -21.39 -7.47 -5.68
N GLU A 211 -21.42 -8.64 -5.06
CA GLU A 211 -22.35 -9.71 -5.38
C GLU A 211 -23.62 -9.59 -4.55
N THR A 212 -24.75 -9.83 -5.19
CA THR A 212 -26.05 -10.04 -4.54
C THR A 212 -26.57 -11.43 -4.87
N ARG A 213 -27.80 -11.73 -4.43
CA ARG A 213 -28.50 -12.96 -4.85
C ARG A 213 -28.76 -13.01 -6.36
N HIS A 214 -29.02 -11.87 -6.99
CA HIS A 214 -29.50 -11.79 -8.38
C HIS A 214 -28.44 -11.27 -9.35
N SER A 215 -27.46 -10.53 -8.88
CA SER A 215 -26.48 -9.86 -9.74
C SER A 215 -25.07 -9.89 -9.18
N ARG A 216 -24.10 -9.70 -10.06
CA ARG A 216 -22.74 -9.28 -9.75
C ARG A 216 -22.55 -7.90 -10.36
N VAL A 217 -22.14 -6.92 -9.55
CA VAL A 217 -21.91 -5.55 -9.98
C VAL A 217 -20.44 -5.23 -9.80
N SER A 218 -19.75 -4.87 -10.87
CA SER A 218 -18.31 -4.61 -10.87
C SER A 218 -18.03 -3.22 -11.44
N SER A 219 -17.09 -2.50 -10.83
CA SER A 219 -16.65 -1.20 -11.33
C SER A 219 -15.20 -0.95 -10.93
N ASP A 220 -14.44 -0.39 -11.85
CA ASP A 220 -13.03 -0.01 -11.64
C ASP A 220 -12.92 1.34 -10.93
N TYR A 221 -13.89 2.24 -11.18
CA TYR A 221 -13.97 3.58 -10.60
C TYR A 221 -15.38 4.14 -10.81
N GLY A 222 -15.86 4.93 -9.85
CA GLY A 222 -17.16 5.58 -9.97
C GLY A 222 -18.00 5.48 -8.72
N VAL A 223 -19.25 5.92 -8.86
CA VAL A 223 -20.20 6.02 -7.76
C VAL A 223 -21.47 5.31 -8.14
N PHE A 224 -21.87 4.33 -7.34
CA PHE A 224 -23.09 3.55 -7.56
C PHE A 224 -23.77 3.16 -6.26
N ASP A 225 -25.05 2.84 -6.37
CA ASP A 225 -25.90 2.42 -5.26
C ASP A 225 -26.54 1.07 -5.60
N ILE A 226 -26.52 0.14 -4.65
CA ILE A 226 -27.10 -1.20 -4.79
C ILE A 226 -28.07 -1.42 -3.64
N GLU A 227 -29.30 -1.77 -3.97
CA GLU A 227 -30.33 -2.20 -3.01
C GLU A 227 -30.66 -3.67 -3.30
N ALA A 228 -30.45 -4.55 -2.32
CA ALA A 228 -30.68 -5.98 -2.40
C ALA A 228 -31.82 -6.40 -1.48
N GLY A 229 -32.81 -7.10 -2.04
CA GLY A 229 -33.89 -7.72 -1.29
C GLY A 229 -34.57 -8.79 -2.14
N ALA A 230 -35.89 -8.69 -2.34
CA ALA A 230 -36.63 -9.55 -3.26
C ALA A 230 -36.19 -9.38 -4.74
N HIS A 231 -35.64 -8.20 -5.06
CA HIS A 231 -35.00 -7.89 -6.33
C HIS A 231 -33.69 -7.15 -6.03
N THR A 232 -32.80 -7.08 -7.02
CA THR A 232 -31.61 -6.23 -6.91
C THR A 232 -31.80 -4.99 -7.77
N ARG A 233 -31.75 -3.81 -7.16
CA ARG A 233 -31.73 -2.52 -7.86
C ARG A 233 -30.31 -1.98 -7.86
N VAL A 234 -29.81 -1.62 -9.04
CA VAL A 234 -28.47 -1.05 -9.23
C VAL A 234 -28.63 0.33 -9.86
N ARG A 235 -28.03 1.36 -9.30
CA ARG A 235 -28.04 2.73 -9.81
C ARG A 235 -26.61 3.16 -10.08
N ALA A 236 -26.30 3.58 -11.30
CA ALA A 236 -25.02 4.20 -11.63
C ALA A 236 -25.17 5.72 -11.49
N ILE A 237 -24.45 6.31 -10.53
CA ILE A 237 -24.51 7.76 -10.28
C ILE A 237 -23.39 8.47 -11.06
N LYS A 238 -22.14 7.99 -10.95
CA LYS A 238 -20.98 8.50 -11.69
C LYS A 238 -20.24 7.34 -12.34
N ASN A 239 -19.87 7.52 -13.60
CA ASN A 239 -19.25 6.50 -14.46
C ASN A 239 -20.14 5.29 -14.73
N GLU A 240 -19.61 4.39 -15.55
CA GLU A 240 -20.25 3.15 -15.93
C GLU A 240 -19.98 2.05 -14.90
N VAL A 241 -20.97 1.20 -14.65
CA VAL A 241 -20.81 -0.02 -13.85
C VAL A 241 -21.22 -1.24 -14.67
N LEU A 242 -20.44 -2.31 -14.58
CA LEU A 242 -20.77 -3.57 -15.25
C LEU A 242 -21.71 -4.37 -14.36
N VAL A 243 -22.84 -4.79 -14.92
CA VAL A 243 -23.86 -5.57 -14.21
C VAL A 243 -24.03 -6.92 -14.91
N GLU A 244 -23.85 -8.00 -14.16
CA GLU A 244 -23.99 -9.37 -14.62
C GLU A 244 -25.14 -10.06 -13.86
N HIS A 245 -25.97 -10.83 -14.56
CA HIS A 245 -27.08 -11.57 -13.93
C HIS A 245 -26.58 -12.91 -13.39
N ARG A 246 -26.52 -13.06 -12.06
CA ARG A 246 -25.86 -14.22 -11.42
C ARG A 246 -26.53 -15.56 -11.74
N GLN A 247 -27.84 -15.56 -11.97
CA GLN A 247 -28.61 -16.79 -12.20
C GLN A 247 -28.73 -17.15 -13.69
N ASP A 248 -28.33 -16.25 -14.58
CA ASP A 248 -28.33 -16.51 -16.01
C ASP A 248 -26.88 -16.52 -16.50
N LEU A 249 -26.26 -17.70 -16.43
CA LEU A 249 -24.88 -17.89 -16.89
C LEU A 249 -24.69 -17.60 -18.38
N SER A 250 -25.79 -17.52 -19.16
CA SER A 250 -25.75 -17.14 -20.57
C SER A 250 -25.84 -15.63 -20.79
N ALA A 251 -26.29 -14.87 -19.78
CA ALA A 251 -26.40 -13.43 -19.87
C ALA A 251 -25.00 -12.80 -19.80
N LYS A 252 -24.60 -12.14 -20.88
CA LYS A 252 -23.37 -11.34 -20.90
C LYS A 252 -23.51 -10.18 -19.90
N PRO A 253 -22.44 -9.82 -19.16
CA PRO A 253 -22.40 -8.57 -18.41
C PRO A 253 -22.76 -7.40 -19.33
N PHE A 254 -23.57 -6.47 -18.84
CA PHE A 254 -23.94 -5.28 -19.59
C PHE A 254 -23.50 -4.02 -18.84
N PRO A 255 -23.05 -2.98 -19.57
CA PRO A 255 -22.70 -1.70 -18.98
C PRO A 255 -23.96 -0.90 -18.60
N LEU A 256 -24.02 -0.44 -17.35
CA LEU A 256 -25.01 0.50 -16.85
C LEU A 256 -24.37 1.89 -16.77
N LYS A 257 -24.77 2.78 -17.69
CA LYS A 257 -24.25 4.14 -17.80
C LYS A 257 -24.67 5.02 -16.62
N ALA A 258 -23.87 6.02 -16.29
CA ALA A 258 -24.19 7.03 -15.29
C ALA A 258 -25.55 7.70 -15.55
N GLY A 259 -26.33 7.92 -14.49
CA GLY A 259 -27.68 8.49 -14.56
C GLY A 259 -28.78 7.46 -14.87
N PHE A 260 -28.45 6.17 -14.92
CA PHE A 260 -29.41 5.10 -15.15
C PHE A 260 -29.51 4.13 -13.99
N GLU A 261 -30.67 3.47 -13.89
CA GLU A 261 -30.94 2.39 -12.93
C GLU A 261 -31.33 1.10 -13.63
N SER A 262 -31.00 -0.04 -13.03
CA SER A 262 -31.39 -1.38 -13.46
C SER A 262 -32.06 -2.13 -12.31
N ASN A 263 -33.05 -2.96 -12.61
CA ASN A 263 -33.77 -3.78 -11.65
C ASN A 263 -33.75 -5.25 -12.12
N LEU A 264 -33.13 -6.13 -11.34
CA LEU A 264 -32.93 -7.54 -11.64
C LEU A 264 -33.81 -8.43 -10.72
N ARG A 265 -34.53 -9.38 -11.32
CA ARG A 265 -35.45 -10.30 -10.64
C ARG A 265 -35.15 -11.75 -11.01
N THR A 266 -35.33 -12.67 -10.06
CA THR A 266 -35.06 -14.12 -10.19
C THR A 266 -35.83 -14.80 -11.34
N SER A 267 -37.06 -14.35 -11.64
CA SER A 267 -38.04 -15.17 -12.36
C SER A 267 -38.21 -14.84 -13.85
N GLN A 268 -37.53 -13.83 -14.39
CA GLN A 268 -37.72 -13.40 -15.78
C GLN A 268 -36.38 -13.26 -16.49
N LYS A 269 -36.25 -14.00 -17.60
CA LYS A 269 -35.10 -14.00 -18.51
C LYS A 269 -34.95 -12.68 -19.28
N GLU A 270 -35.95 -11.78 -19.21
CA GLU A 270 -35.97 -10.50 -19.90
C GLU A 270 -35.77 -9.32 -18.94
N VAL A 271 -34.57 -8.74 -19.05
CA VAL A 271 -34.24 -7.29 -19.11
C VAL A 271 -35.04 -6.40 -18.14
N ILE A 272 -34.45 -6.03 -17.00
CA ILE A 272 -33.56 -4.86 -16.87
C ILE A 272 -34.23 -3.59 -17.40
N VAL A 273 -35.18 -3.08 -16.63
CA VAL A 273 -35.81 -1.79 -16.92
C VAL A 273 -34.77 -0.69 -16.66
N VAL A 274 -34.08 -0.27 -17.72
CA VAL A 274 -33.16 0.86 -17.69
C VAL A 274 -33.96 2.16 -17.67
N LYS A 275 -34.12 2.74 -16.48
CA LYS A 275 -34.80 4.02 -16.29
C LYS A 275 -33.79 5.12 -16.00
N LYS A 276 -34.18 6.36 -16.32
CA LYS A 276 -33.46 7.54 -15.86
C LYS A 276 -33.55 7.61 -14.33
N LEU A 277 -32.43 7.85 -13.69
CA LEU A 277 -32.31 7.95 -12.24
C LEU A 277 -33.27 9.02 -11.70
N ILE A 278 -34.10 8.62 -10.73
CA ILE A 278 -34.92 9.54 -9.92
C ILE A 278 -34.07 9.92 -8.70
N SER A 279 -34.02 11.21 -8.38
CA SER A 279 -33.27 11.68 -7.21
C SER A 279 -33.85 11.10 -5.92
N ASP A 280 -32.96 10.77 -4.98
CA ASP A 280 -33.28 10.15 -3.70
C ASP A 280 -32.42 10.82 -2.63
N ASN A 281 -33.03 11.16 -1.51
CA ASN A 281 -32.38 11.83 -0.37
C ASN A 281 -31.13 11.07 0.12
N TRP A 282 -31.14 9.73 0.09
CA TRP A 282 -29.96 8.94 0.43
C TRP A 282 -28.79 9.19 -0.52
N ALA A 283 -29.06 9.26 -1.83
CA ALA A 283 -28.04 9.49 -2.83
C ALA A 283 -27.47 10.91 -2.71
N GLU A 284 -28.33 11.91 -2.54
CA GLU A 284 -27.91 13.32 -2.37
C GLU A 284 -27.01 13.51 -1.15
N LYS A 285 -27.40 12.96 0.01
CA LYS A 285 -26.58 13.01 1.24
C LYS A 285 -25.23 12.34 1.08
N ASN A 286 -25.16 11.21 0.37
CA ASN A 286 -23.89 10.52 0.17
C ASN A 286 -22.99 11.23 -0.84
N ILE A 287 -23.54 11.89 -1.86
CA ILE A 287 -22.77 12.75 -2.77
C ILE A 287 -22.10 13.89 -2.00
N GLU A 288 -22.82 14.53 -1.07
CA GLU A 288 -22.25 15.58 -0.22
C GLU A 288 -21.14 15.04 0.69
N LYS A 289 -21.37 13.90 1.35
CA LYS A 289 -20.35 13.22 2.17
C LYS A 289 -19.12 12.82 1.35
N ASP A 290 -19.31 12.36 0.12
CA ASP A 290 -18.23 11.99 -0.79
C ASP A 290 -17.38 13.18 -1.20
N GLU A 291 -17.98 14.35 -1.37
CA GLU A 291 -17.23 15.57 -1.66
C GLU A 291 -16.36 15.98 -0.46
N VAL A 292 -16.91 15.96 0.76
CA VAL A 292 -16.13 16.22 1.98
C VAL A 292 -14.99 15.22 2.14
N TYR A 293 -15.26 13.93 1.92
CA TYR A 293 -14.24 12.88 2.01
C TYR A 293 -13.16 13.02 0.93
N ARG A 294 -13.53 13.40 -0.29
CA ARG A 294 -12.59 13.70 -1.37
C ARG A 294 -11.64 14.83 -0.99
N GLN A 295 -12.15 15.92 -0.42
CA GLN A 295 -11.30 17.03 0.04
C GLN A 295 -10.32 16.57 1.11
N LYS A 296 -10.76 15.68 2.01
CA LYS A 296 -9.89 15.08 3.02
C LYS A 296 -8.79 14.22 2.40
N ILE A 297 -9.10 13.37 1.40
CA ILE A 297 -8.09 12.60 0.66
C ILE A 297 -7.08 13.54 0.01
N ILE A 298 -7.55 14.56 -0.71
CA ILE A 298 -6.67 15.53 -1.38
C ILE A 298 -5.73 16.20 -0.36
N GLN A 299 -6.24 16.54 0.82
CA GLN A 299 -5.43 17.11 1.89
C GLN A 299 -4.41 16.09 2.43
N GLU A 300 -4.82 14.87 2.74
CA GLU A 300 -3.93 13.81 3.24
C GLU A 300 -2.84 13.47 2.21
N ASP A 301 -3.19 13.41 0.92
CA ASP A 301 -2.25 13.20 -0.18
C ASP A 301 -1.31 14.40 -0.33
N ALA A 302 -1.80 15.64 -0.19
CA ALA A 302 -0.96 16.83 -0.22
C ALA A 302 0.05 16.84 0.94
N GLU A 303 -0.39 16.50 2.15
CA GLU A 303 0.46 16.36 3.34
C GLU A 303 1.49 15.24 3.16
N ALA A 304 1.08 14.08 2.64
CA ALA A 304 1.99 12.97 2.34
C ALA A 304 3.00 13.35 1.26
N THR A 305 2.56 14.07 0.23
CA THR A 305 3.41 14.57 -0.86
C THR A 305 4.40 15.61 -0.32
N GLU A 306 4.00 16.49 0.60
CA GLU A 306 4.89 17.45 1.25
C GLU A 306 5.95 16.73 2.10
N VAL A 307 5.55 15.69 2.85
CA VAL A 307 6.48 14.85 3.61
C VAL A 307 7.46 14.10 2.70
N LEU A 308 6.98 13.53 1.58
CA LEU A 308 7.80 12.80 0.59
C LEU A 308 8.76 13.73 -0.15
N ALA A 309 8.28 14.91 -0.57
CA ALA A 309 9.12 15.96 -1.13
C ALA A 309 10.22 16.37 -0.14
N SER A 310 9.95 16.20 1.17
CA SER A 310 10.85 16.54 2.27
C SER A 310 11.18 18.03 2.17
N VAL A 311 12.45 18.36 2.27
CA VAL A 311 13.01 19.65 1.95
C VAL A 311 12.83 19.90 0.46
N LEU A 312 12.07 20.93 0.10
CA LEU A 312 11.95 21.37 -1.30
C LEU A 312 13.31 21.81 -1.86
N PRO A 313 13.55 21.72 -3.18
CA PRO A 313 14.77 22.23 -3.83
C PRO A 313 15.12 23.67 -3.47
N ASP A 314 14.10 24.48 -3.17
CA ASP A 314 14.25 25.88 -2.78
C ASP A 314 14.71 26.08 -1.33
N SER A 315 14.71 25.03 -0.50
CA SER A 315 15.06 25.14 0.91
C SER A 315 16.56 24.98 1.13
N LEU A 316 17.09 25.75 2.09
CA LEU A 316 18.51 25.79 2.45
C LEU A 316 19.08 24.41 2.84
N LEU A 317 18.23 23.47 3.25
CA LEU A 317 18.63 22.13 3.65
C LEU A 317 18.66 21.13 2.48
N TYR A 318 18.22 21.52 1.27
CA TYR A 318 18.09 20.58 0.14
C TYR A 318 19.42 19.91 -0.22
N PRO A 319 20.55 20.64 -0.31
CA PRO A 319 21.84 20.03 -0.66
C PRO A 319 22.33 19.01 0.39
N LEU A 320 21.85 19.10 1.64
CA LEU A 320 22.17 18.13 2.69
C LEU A 320 21.35 16.84 2.54
N VAL A 321 20.07 16.96 2.19
CA VAL A 321 19.20 15.79 1.96
C VAL A 321 19.61 15.06 0.69
N GLU A 322 19.93 15.79 -0.38
CA GLU A 322 20.42 15.23 -1.64
C GLU A 322 21.70 14.41 -1.44
N LYS A 323 22.68 14.96 -0.72
CA LYS A 323 23.92 14.22 -0.36
C LYS A 323 23.69 13.01 0.54
N TYR A 324 22.64 13.01 1.37
CA TYR A 324 22.34 11.89 2.25
C TYR A 324 21.61 10.76 1.50
N ASN A 325 20.80 11.12 0.50
CA ASN A 325 20.10 10.15 -0.35
C ASN A 325 21.01 9.54 -1.43
N ASP A 326 22.15 10.17 -1.73
CA ASP A 326 23.17 9.67 -2.65
C ASP A 326 23.93 8.43 -2.12
N PHE A 327 23.66 7.98 -0.89
CA PHE A 327 24.40 6.90 -0.23
C PHE A 327 24.09 5.46 -0.69
N GLY A 328 23.40 5.29 -1.83
CA GLY A 328 23.38 3.99 -2.50
C GLY A 328 22.55 3.99 -3.79
N GLN A 329 22.99 3.23 -4.79
CA GLN A 329 22.22 2.91 -6.00
C GLN A 329 20.85 2.24 -5.73
N GLN A 330 20.51 2.00 -4.46
CA GLN A 330 19.52 1.03 -4.06
C GLN A 330 18.07 1.52 -4.14
N ASP A 331 17.79 2.75 -4.56
CA ASP A 331 16.41 3.13 -4.88
C ASP A 331 16.29 4.33 -5.84
N GLN A 332 16.87 4.23 -7.04
CA GLN A 332 16.62 5.19 -8.14
C GLN A 332 15.12 5.45 -8.35
N PHE A 333 14.30 4.43 -8.14
CA PHE A 333 12.84 4.54 -8.17
C PHE A 333 12.28 5.48 -7.10
N PHE A 334 12.77 5.42 -5.87
CA PHE A 334 12.39 6.37 -4.82
C PHE A 334 12.77 7.81 -5.16
N HIS A 335 13.92 8.03 -5.82
CA HIS A 335 14.29 9.36 -6.31
C HIS A 335 13.25 9.89 -7.30
N ILE A 336 12.85 9.06 -8.26
CA ILE A 336 11.79 9.40 -9.24
C ILE A 336 10.49 9.77 -8.52
N GLN A 337 10.04 8.96 -7.57
CA GLN A 337 8.84 9.22 -6.77
C GLN A 337 8.93 10.56 -6.03
N ARG A 338 10.08 10.85 -5.42
CA ARG A 338 10.32 12.12 -4.74
C ARG A 338 10.29 13.30 -5.70
N THR A 339 10.89 13.19 -6.88
CA THR A 339 10.91 14.27 -7.86
C THR A 339 9.51 14.58 -8.40
N PHE A 340 8.68 13.55 -8.63
CA PHE A 340 7.25 13.75 -8.91
C PHE A 340 6.52 14.42 -7.74
N ALA A 341 6.78 14.03 -6.50
CA ALA A 341 6.20 14.68 -5.32
C ALA A 341 6.59 16.17 -5.23
N VAL A 342 7.86 16.51 -5.49
CA VAL A 342 8.33 17.90 -5.56
C VAL A 342 7.59 18.68 -6.66
N ALA A 343 7.40 18.08 -7.84
CA ALA A 343 6.66 18.71 -8.93
C ALA A 343 5.22 19.04 -8.51
N LYS A 344 4.53 18.10 -7.84
CA LYS A 344 3.17 18.31 -7.29
C LYS A 344 3.13 19.42 -6.25
N VAL A 345 4.09 19.48 -5.32
CA VAL A 345 4.15 20.54 -4.31
C VAL A 345 4.37 21.91 -4.95
N PHE A 346 5.24 22.02 -5.97
CA PHE A 346 5.41 23.28 -6.68
C PHE A 346 4.14 23.73 -7.41
N LEU A 347 3.38 22.79 -7.95
CA LEU A 347 2.14 23.07 -8.65
C LEU A 347 1.06 23.61 -7.71
N THR A 348 0.87 22.95 -6.56
CA THR A 348 -0.06 23.41 -5.50
C THR A 348 0.33 24.77 -4.91
N GLN A 349 1.62 25.15 -4.97
CA GLN A 349 2.11 26.48 -4.58
C GLN A 349 1.96 27.55 -5.69
N GLY A 350 1.41 27.22 -6.87
CA GLY A 350 1.32 28.12 -8.01
C GLY A 350 2.67 28.44 -8.67
N LYS A 351 3.68 27.57 -8.51
CA LYS A 351 5.01 27.69 -9.11
C LYS A 351 5.12 26.79 -10.35
N GLU A 352 4.29 27.06 -11.36
CA GLU A 352 4.15 26.23 -12.57
C GLU A 352 5.48 25.91 -13.26
N GLU A 353 6.34 26.91 -13.51
CA GLU A 353 7.63 26.72 -14.19
C GLU A 353 8.55 25.72 -13.43
N LYS A 354 8.58 25.81 -12.10
CA LYS A 354 9.38 24.90 -11.26
C LYS A 354 8.77 23.51 -11.23
N SER A 355 7.44 23.42 -11.18
CA SER A 355 6.71 22.16 -11.26
C SER A 355 7.04 21.44 -12.56
N GLN A 356 6.90 22.13 -13.70
CA GLN A 356 7.21 21.58 -15.02
C GLN A 356 8.66 21.11 -15.10
N LYS A 357 9.62 21.90 -14.59
CA LYS A 357 11.03 21.49 -14.60
C LYS A 357 11.29 20.23 -13.77
N ALA A 358 10.74 20.16 -12.55
CA ALA A 358 10.86 18.98 -11.70
C ALA A 358 10.20 17.77 -12.35
N PHE A 359 9.06 17.97 -13.00
CA PHE A 359 8.37 16.93 -13.73
C PHE A 359 9.18 16.37 -14.89
N MET A 360 9.68 17.22 -15.78
CA MET A 360 10.55 16.79 -16.90
C MET A 360 11.78 16.02 -16.42
N GLN A 361 12.34 16.40 -15.25
CA GLN A 361 13.42 15.65 -14.62
C GLN A 361 12.95 14.25 -14.17
N ALA A 362 11.80 14.16 -13.49
CA ALA A 362 11.23 12.88 -13.06
C ALA A 362 10.92 11.95 -14.25
N GLU A 363 10.39 12.50 -15.36
CA GLU A 363 10.17 11.74 -16.59
C GLU A 363 11.48 11.23 -17.20
N THR A 364 12.50 12.09 -17.25
CA THR A 364 13.83 11.73 -17.77
C THR A 364 14.46 10.65 -16.90
N ASP A 365 14.38 10.79 -15.57
CA ASP A 365 14.87 9.81 -14.60
C ASP A 365 14.12 8.49 -14.73
N LEU A 366 12.79 8.52 -14.91
CA LEU A 366 11.96 7.34 -15.12
C LEU A 366 12.30 6.62 -16.43
N ALA A 367 12.50 7.35 -17.53
CA ALA A 367 12.92 6.77 -18.80
C ALA A 367 14.33 6.14 -18.71
N ASN A 368 15.25 6.80 -18.02
CA ASN A 368 16.59 6.26 -17.76
C ASN A 368 16.53 5.03 -16.85
N TYR A 369 15.74 5.08 -15.79
CA TYR A 369 15.54 3.94 -14.89
C TYR A 369 14.93 2.78 -15.65
N TRP A 370 13.87 3.02 -16.43
CA TRP A 370 13.22 2.01 -17.27
C TRP A 370 14.21 1.29 -18.18
N THR A 371 14.99 2.05 -18.95
CA THR A 371 16.00 1.51 -19.88
C THR A 371 17.10 0.72 -19.18
N GLN A 372 17.46 1.09 -17.94
CA GLN A 372 18.42 0.36 -17.11
C GLN A 372 17.80 -0.85 -16.39
N SER A 373 16.51 -0.81 -16.07
CA SER A 373 15.78 -1.83 -15.30
C SER A 373 15.08 -2.88 -16.17
N LEU A 374 15.28 -2.85 -17.50
CA LEU A 374 14.67 -3.78 -18.47
C LEU A 374 14.93 -5.26 -18.14
N ASP A 375 15.98 -5.55 -17.36
CA ASP A 375 16.37 -6.92 -17.02
C ASP A 375 15.54 -7.56 -15.90
N THR A 376 14.70 -6.80 -15.17
CA THR A 376 13.84 -7.40 -14.13
C THR A 376 12.35 -7.03 -14.28
N GLU A 377 11.54 -8.05 -14.58
CA GLU A 377 10.06 -7.98 -14.60
C GLU A 377 9.48 -7.39 -13.30
N SER A 378 10.18 -7.56 -12.18
CA SER A 378 9.77 -7.00 -10.88
C SER A 378 9.80 -5.48 -10.88
N ASP A 379 10.88 -4.86 -11.37
CA ASP A 379 10.99 -3.40 -11.40
C ASP A 379 10.05 -2.81 -12.47
N GLN A 380 9.81 -3.54 -13.56
CA GLN A 380 8.80 -3.16 -14.55
C GLN A 380 7.39 -3.09 -13.93
N LYS A 381 6.98 -4.11 -13.16
CA LYS A 381 5.69 -4.12 -12.46
C LYS A 381 5.57 -3.01 -11.42
N LYS A 382 6.65 -2.68 -10.71
CA LYS A 382 6.65 -1.54 -9.77
C LYS A 382 6.43 -0.21 -10.50
N ILE A 383 7.12 -0.01 -11.62
CA ILE A 383 6.99 1.19 -12.45
C ILE A 383 5.57 1.31 -12.99
N LEU A 384 5.01 0.22 -13.54
CA LEU A 384 3.63 0.17 -13.99
C LEU A 384 2.64 0.52 -12.88
N SER A 385 2.75 -0.17 -11.74
CA SER A 385 1.90 0.10 -10.58
C SER A 385 1.93 1.56 -10.15
N TYR A 386 3.11 2.19 -10.18
CA TYR A 386 3.25 3.61 -9.84
C TYR A 386 2.67 4.54 -10.90
N ILE A 387 2.90 4.26 -12.19
CA ILE A 387 2.29 5.04 -13.28
C ILE A 387 0.76 4.95 -13.21
N ASP A 388 0.22 3.77 -12.93
CA ASP A 388 -1.23 3.58 -12.79
C ASP A 388 -1.80 4.27 -11.54
N GLU A 389 -1.07 4.22 -10.42
CA GLU A 389 -1.41 4.96 -9.20
C GLU A 389 -1.40 6.48 -9.46
N GLU A 390 -0.38 7.01 -10.11
CA GLU A 390 -0.28 8.42 -10.48
C GLU A 390 -1.37 8.83 -11.48
N LYS A 391 -1.65 8.00 -12.49
CA LYS A 391 -2.73 8.23 -13.46
C LYS A 391 -4.09 8.30 -12.79
N SER A 392 -4.31 7.53 -11.72
CA SER A 392 -5.54 7.60 -10.94
C SER A 392 -5.74 8.97 -10.31
N LEU A 393 -4.66 9.56 -9.81
CA LEU A 393 -4.66 10.90 -9.22
C LEU A 393 -4.97 11.95 -10.28
N PHE A 394 -4.47 11.82 -11.50
CA PHE A 394 -4.77 12.79 -12.56
C PHE A 394 -6.10 12.55 -13.29
N SER A 395 -6.83 11.49 -12.96
CA SER A 395 -8.05 11.12 -13.68
C SER A 395 -9.18 12.16 -13.60
N HIS A 396 -9.16 13.03 -12.59
CA HIS A 396 -10.13 14.12 -12.40
C HIS A 396 -9.73 15.45 -13.05
N VAL A 397 -8.50 15.56 -13.56
CA VAL A 397 -7.96 16.79 -14.16
C VAL A 397 -8.47 16.93 -15.59
N VAL A 398 -9.23 17.97 -15.91
CA VAL A 398 -9.83 18.20 -17.23
C VAL A 398 -9.04 19.23 -18.07
N PRO A 399 -9.19 19.24 -19.41
CA PRO A 399 -8.59 20.28 -20.24
C PRO A 399 -8.97 21.68 -19.74
N GLY A 400 -7.97 22.49 -19.39
CA GLY A 400 -8.15 23.83 -18.81
C GLY A 400 -7.80 23.92 -17.32
N ASP A 401 -7.65 22.81 -16.61
CA ASP A 401 -7.10 22.79 -15.25
C ASP A 401 -5.58 23.04 -15.28
N ASP A 402 -5.05 23.70 -14.24
CA ASP A 402 -3.61 23.97 -14.09
C ASP A 402 -2.76 22.67 -14.07
N LEU A 403 -3.37 21.55 -13.68
CA LEU A 403 -2.74 20.24 -13.65
C LEU A 403 -2.77 19.52 -15.01
N TYR A 404 -3.48 20.03 -16.01
CA TYR A 404 -3.71 19.31 -17.27
C TYR A 404 -2.44 19.04 -18.10
N PRO A 405 -1.47 19.95 -18.20
CA PRO A 405 -0.20 19.65 -18.88
C PRO A 405 0.51 18.44 -18.28
N LEU A 406 0.46 18.31 -16.95
CA LEU A 406 1.04 17.19 -16.20
C LEU A 406 0.36 15.87 -16.56
N ARG A 407 -0.98 15.88 -16.60
CA ARG A 407 -1.78 14.73 -17.03
C ARG A 407 -1.43 14.32 -18.47
N SER A 408 -1.33 15.27 -19.39
CA SER A 408 -1.02 15.01 -20.81
C SER A 408 0.33 14.33 -20.97
N SER A 409 1.37 14.83 -20.29
CA SER A 409 2.70 14.23 -20.35
C SER A 409 2.75 12.82 -19.73
N PHE A 410 2.03 12.59 -18.63
CA PHE A 410 1.84 11.23 -18.10
C PHE A 410 1.12 10.29 -19.08
N GLU A 411 0.09 10.77 -19.77
CA GLU A 411 -0.60 10.00 -20.81
C GLU A 411 0.33 9.67 -21.99
N GLU A 412 1.20 10.59 -22.40
CA GLU A 412 2.22 10.37 -23.43
C GLU A 412 3.27 9.33 -22.99
N LEU A 413 3.80 9.44 -21.76
CA LEU A 413 4.68 8.43 -21.16
C LEU A 413 4.01 7.05 -21.15
N PHE A 414 2.73 6.99 -20.79
CA PHE A 414 1.96 5.75 -20.78
C PHE A 414 1.80 5.18 -22.21
N VAL A 415 1.55 6.02 -23.21
CA VAL A 415 1.47 5.57 -24.61
C VAL A 415 2.81 5.02 -25.09
N LEU A 416 3.92 5.72 -24.79
CA LEU A 416 5.27 5.23 -25.08
C LEU A 416 5.55 3.89 -24.40
N TYR A 417 5.08 3.74 -23.16
CA TYR A 417 5.19 2.52 -22.38
C TYR A 417 4.38 1.35 -22.96
N ALA A 418 3.09 1.60 -23.25
CA ALA A 418 2.18 0.61 -23.82
C ALA A 418 2.65 0.12 -25.19
N SER A 419 3.45 0.93 -25.89
CA SER A 419 4.08 0.60 -27.17
C SER A 419 5.37 -0.21 -27.03
N SER A 420 5.79 -0.58 -25.81
CA SER A 420 7.01 -1.36 -25.61
C SER A 420 6.84 -2.81 -26.12
N PRO A 421 7.89 -3.42 -26.71
CA PRO A 421 7.82 -4.80 -27.22
C PRO A 421 7.42 -5.85 -26.16
N GLN A 422 7.63 -5.55 -24.88
CA GLN A 422 7.27 -6.41 -23.75
C GLN A 422 5.76 -6.35 -23.48
N MET A 423 5.16 -5.16 -23.46
CA MET A 423 3.71 -4.98 -23.31
C MET A 423 2.96 -5.58 -24.49
N GLU A 424 3.50 -5.44 -25.71
CA GLU A 424 2.94 -6.09 -26.90
C GLU A 424 2.97 -7.62 -26.76
N LYS A 425 4.06 -8.19 -26.22
CA LYS A 425 4.16 -9.63 -25.92
C LYS A 425 3.19 -10.07 -24.82
N GLU A 426 3.05 -9.33 -23.73
CA GLU A 426 2.09 -9.63 -22.66
C GLU A 426 0.64 -9.54 -23.15
N LYS A 427 0.33 -8.49 -23.92
CA LYS A 427 -0.98 -8.31 -24.57
C LYS A 427 -1.28 -9.48 -25.52
N GLN A 428 -0.33 -9.88 -26.38
CA GLN A 428 -0.49 -11.06 -27.25
C GLN A 428 -0.68 -12.35 -26.45
N LEU A 429 -0.02 -12.48 -25.30
CA LEU A 429 -0.14 -13.66 -24.44
C LEU A 429 -1.49 -13.70 -23.72
N GLU A 430 -2.01 -12.55 -23.29
CA GLU A 430 -3.33 -12.42 -22.69
C GLU A 430 -4.46 -12.58 -23.72
N GLU A 431 -4.33 -11.99 -24.91
CA GLU A 431 -5.24 -12.22 -26.04
C GLU A 431 -5.33 -13.71 -26.39
N ARG A 432 -4.19 -14.42 -26.44
CA ARG A 432 -4.17 -15.88 -26.63
C ARG A 432 -4.81 -16.65 -25.47
N ARG A 433 -4.66 -16.20 -24.22
CA ARG A 433 -5.32 -16.84 -23.06
C ARG A 433 -6.83 -16.69 -23.13
N VAL A 434 -7.31 -15.49 -23.48
CA VAL A 434 -8.74 -15.23 -23.67
C VAL A 434 -9.27 -16.01 -24.87
N GLU A 435 -8.51 -16.11 -25.97
CA GLU A 435 -8.84 -16.92 -27.14
C GLU A 435 -9.00 -18.40 -26.75
N ILE A 436 -8.02 -19.00 -26.07
CA ILE A 436 -8.08 -20.39 -25.58
C ILE A 436 -9.27 -20.60 -24.64
N ALA A 437 -9.52 -19.67 -23.73
CA ALA A 437 -10.67 -19.74 -22.82
C ALA A 437 -12.01 -19.63 -23.57
N SER A 438 -12.09 -18.82 -24.62
CA SER A 438 -13.31 -18.64 -25.42
C SER A 438 -13.60 -19.84 -26.34
N LEU A 439 -12.55 -20.46 -26.91
CA LEU A 439 -12.66 -21.66 -27.75
C LEU A 439 -13.11 -22.89 -26.96
N SER A 440 -12.82 -22.93 -25.66
CA SER A 440 -13.23 -24.01 -24.75
C SER A 440 -14.76 -24.12 -24.53
N ILE A 441 -15.53 -23.15 -25.06
CA ILE A 441 -16.99 -23.05 -24.86
C ILE A 441 -17.79 -23.44 -26.13
N SER A 442 -17.17 -23.52 -27.32
CA SER A 442 -17.89 -23.82 -28.56
C SER A 442 -17.69 -25.27 -29.04
N GLU A 443 -18.78 -26.03 -29.23
CA GLU A 443 -18.78 -27.41 -29.75
C GLU A 443 -18.48 -27.52 -31.27
N ASN A 444 -17.88 -26.50 -31.89
CA ASN A 444 -17.62 -26.51 -33.34
C ASN A 444 -16.35 -27.34 -33.67
N GLU A 445 -16.37 -28.11 -34.76
CA GLU A 445 -15.21 -28.89 -35.23
C GLU A 445 -13.99 -27.99 -35.48
N ASP A 446 -14.20 -26.78 -36.02
CA ASP A 446 -13.13 -25.79 -36.24
C ASP A 446 -12.46 -25.35 -34.92
N ALA A 447 -13.22 -25.28 -33.82
CA ALA A 447 -12.66 -24.89 -32.52
C ALA A 447 -11.73 -25.96 -31.95
N SER A 448 -11.96 -27.23 -32.31
CA SER A 448 -11.10 -28.33 -31.89
C SER A 448 -9.74 -28.31 -32.60
N GLU A 449 -9.69 -27.86 -33.86
CA GLU A 449 -8.45 -27.72 -34.63
C GLU A 449 -7.62 -26.53 -34.13
N ILE A 450 -8.24 -25.37 -33.88
CA ILE A 450 -7.56 -24.18 -33.33
C ILE A 450 -7.02 -24.47 -31.91
N LEU A 451 -7.79 -25.20 -31.10
CA LEU A 451 -7.36 -25.59 -29.76
C LEU A 451 -6.20 -26.61 -29.81
N LEU A 452 -6.16 -27.49 -30.82
CA LEU A 452 -5.01 -28.38 -31.04
C LEU A 452 -3.75 -27.60 -31.43
N GLU A 453 -3.86 -26.64 -32.35
CA GLU A 453 -2.74 -25.78 -32.75
C GLU A 453 -2.22 -24.94 -31.57
N SER A 454 -3.12 -24.44 -30.75
CA SER A 454 -2.80 -23.69 -29.53
C SER A 454 -2.06 -24.55 -28.50
N ILE A 455 -2.52 -25.80 -28.29
CA ILE A 455 -1.85 -26.77 -27.42
C ILE A 455 -0.46 -27.12 -27.94
N GLU A 456 -0.31 -27.38 -29.24
CA GLU A 456 0.98 -27.71 -29.84
C GLU A 456 1.97 -26.55 -29.73
N THR A 457 1.51 -25.32 -29.95
CA THR A 457 2.31 -24.12 -29.77
C THR A 457 2.75 -23.94 -28.31
N LEU A 458 1.86 -24.22 -27.35
CA LEU A 458 2.20 -24.21 -25.92
C LEU A 458 3.23 -25.29 -25.59
N MET A 459 3.12 -26.49 -26.16
CA MET A 459 4.12 -27.55 -25.97
C MET A 459 5.48 -27.16 -26.55
N LEU A 460 5.51 -26.54 -27.74
CA LEU A 460 6.75 -26.12 -28.37
C LEU A 460 7.47 -25.05 -27.54
N LYS A 461 6.73 -24.03 -27.07
CA LYS A 461 7.27 -23.01 -26.15
C LYS A 461 7.74 -23.60 -24.83
N ASN A 462 7.00 -24.56 -24.27
CA ASN A 462 7.44 -25.24 -23.04
C ASN A 462 8.75 -26.01 -23.23
N LYS A 463 9.00 -26.56 -24.43
CA LYS A 463 10.26 -27.23 -24.77
C LYS A 463 11.42 -26.23 -24.90
N GLU A 464 11.18 -25.07 -25.52
CA GLU A 464 12.19 -24.00 -25.62
C GLU A 464 12.59 -23.48 -24.23
N ILE A 465 11.60 -23.21 -23.37
CA ILE A 465 11.83 -22.75 -21.98
C ILE A 465 12.67 -23.76 -21.18
N PHE A 466 12.53 -25.06 -21.44
CA PHE A 466 13.26 -26.10 -20.72
C PHE A 466 14.75 -26.17 -21.10
N ILE A 467 15.11 -25.83 -22.34
CA ILE A 467 16.51 -25.84 -22.80
C ILE A 467 17.36 -24.84 -22.01
N ASP A 468 16.74 -23.75 -21.53
CA ASP A 468 17.43 -22.70 -20.77
C ASP A 468 17.38 -22.88 -19.25
N ALA A 469 16.53 -23.78 -18.73
CA ALA A 469 16.26 -23.93 -17.29
C ALA A 469 17.50 -24.33 -16.46
N ASP A 470 18.45 -25.08 -17.06
CA ASP A 470 19.70 -25.49 -16.40
C ASP A 470 20.63 -24.31 -16.05
N HIS A 471 20.39 -23.12 -16.62
CA HIS A 471 21.17 -21.91 -16.40
C HIS A 471 20.41 -20.80 -15.65
N MET A 472 19.17 -21.06 -15.22
CA MET A 472 18.30 -20.06 -14.61
C MET A 472 18.60 -19.85 -13.12
N LYS A 473 18.42 -18.61 -12.64
CA LYS A 473 18.51 -18.31 -11.21
C LYS A 473 17.30 -18.92 -10.47
N LYS A 474 17.45 -19.10 -9.16
CA LYS A 474 16.40 -19.71 -8.33
C LYS A 474 15.08 -18.95 -8.38
N GLU A 475 15.10 -17.61 -8.43
CA GLU A 475 13.89 -16.81 -8.57
C GLU A 475 13.17 -17.08 -9.91
N ASP A 476 13.92 -17.25 -11.00
CA ASP A 476 13.36 -17.50 -12.32
C ASP A 476 12.76 -18.91 -12.41
N LEU A 477 13.38 -19.90 -11.72
CA LEU A 477 12.84 -21.25 -11.58
C LEU A 477 11.51 -21.27 -10.81
N HIS A 478 11.36 -20.46 -9.76
CA HIS A 478 10.07 -20.33 -9.05
C HIS A 478 8.97 -19.74 -9.96
N ARG A 479 9.31 -18.77 -10.83
CA ARG A 479 8.35 -18.21 -11.78
C ARG A 479 7.95 -19.21 -12.87
N LEU A 480 8.92 -19.97 -13.39
CA LEU A 480 8.62 -21.04 -14.32
C LEU A 480 7.67 -22.07 -13.71
N LEU A 481 7.85 -22.40 -12.43
CA LEU A 481 6.94 -23.28 -11.70
C LEU A 481 5.50 -22.73 -11.67
N ASP A 482 5.32 -21.43 -11.40
CA ASP A 482 4.00 -20.79 -11.39
C ASP A 482 3.34 -20.80 -12.78
N ILE A 483 4.11 -20.49 -13.84
CA ILE A 483 3.62 -20.54 -15.23
C ILE A 483 3.18 -21.97 -15.60
N GLN A 484 3.97 -22.98 -15.25
CA GLN A 484 3.62 -24.38 -15.53
C GLN A 484 2.36 -24.82 -14.75
N ASN A 485 2.20 -24.38 -13.50
CA ASN A 485 1.00 -24.64 -12.72
C ASN A 485 -0.26 -23.98 -13.32
N GLN A 486 -0.15 -22.77 -13.86
CA GLN A 486 -1.24 -22.09 -14.56
C GLN A 486 -1.61 -22.81 -15.87
N ASN A 487 -0.62 -23.21 -16.66
CA ASN A 487 -0.83 -23.98 -17.89
C ASN A 487 -1.52 -25.32 -17.60
N LEU A 488 -1.14 -26.00 -16.49
CA LEU A 488 -1.78 -27.24 -16.07
C LEU A 488 -3.26 -27.03 -15.73
N LYS A 489 -3.60 -25.98 -14.98
CA LYS A 489 -4.99 -25.62 -14.65
C LYS A 489 -5.81 -25.33 -15.91
N ALA A 490 -5.25 -24.60 -16.89
CA ALA A 490 -5.92 -24.32 -18.15
C ALA A 490 -6.22 -25.61 -18.94
N LEU A 491 -5.27 -26.55 -19.00
CA LEU A 491 -5.47 -27.86 -19.64
C LEU A 491 -6.49 -28.73 -18.89
N GLU A 492 -6.57 -28.66 -17.57
CA GLU A 492 -7.61 -29.35 -16.78
C GLU A 492 -9.01 -28.84 -17.07
N LEU A 493 -9.17 -27.52 -17.21
CA LEU A 493 -10.45 -26.91 -17.61
C LEU A 493 -10.85 -27.36 -19.01
N ALA A 494 -9.93 -27.27 -19.99
CA ALA A 494 -10.16 -27.72 -21.36
C ALA A 494 -10.53 -29.21 -21.44
N LYS A 495 -9.85 -30.07 -20.66
CA LYS A 495 -10.14 -31.51 -20.58
C LYS A 495 -11.57 -31.82 -20.16
N ASN A 496 -12.14 -31.02 -19.24
CA ASN A 496 -13.49 -31.23 -18.73
C ASN A 496 -14.57 -30.78 -19.72
N GLN A 497 -14.20 -29.98 -20.72
CA GLN A 497 -15.13 -29.38 -21.68
C GLN A 497 -15.12 -30.07 -23.05
N ILE A 498 -14.13 -30.92 -23.35
CA ILE A 498 -13.94 -31.48 -24.69
C ILE A 498 -14.32 -32.96 -24.74
N SER A 499 -15.31 -33.29 -25.59
CA SER A 499 -15.76 -34.67 -25.87
C SER A 499 -14.92 -35.37 -26.94
N ASN A 500 -14.12 -34.64 -27.72
CA ASN A 500 -13.27 -35.18 -28.77
C ASN A 500 -12.10 -36.01 -28.19
N LYS A 501 -12.07 -37.30 -28.54
CA LYS A 501 -11.13 -38.29 -28.01
C LYS A 501 -9.67 -38.01 -28.40
N GLU A 502 -9.42 -37.44 -29.57
CA GLU A 502 -8.08 -37.13 -30.05
C GLU A 502 -7.49 -35.92 -29.33
N VAL A 503 -8.30 -34.87 -29.17
CA VAL A 503 -7.95 -33.69 -28.38
C VAL A 503 -7.70 -34.06 -26.92
N GLY A 504 -8.57 -34.89 -26.33
CA GLY A 504 -8.38 -35.41 -24.99
C GLY A 504 -7.11 -36.25 -24.82
N LYS A 505 -6.59 -36.88 -25.89
CA LYS A 505 -5.31 -37.60 -25.87
C LYS A 505 -4.14 -36.61 -25.86
N LYS A 506 -4.14 -35.59 -26.73
CA LYS A 506 -3.08 -34.56 -26.74
C LYS A 506 -3.04 -33.76 -25.44
N ILE A 507 -4.20 -33.36 -24.89
CA ILE A 507 -4.26 -32.69 -23.57
C ILE A 507 -3.60 -33.55 -22.49
N LYS A 508 -3.87 -34.86 -22.44
CA LYS A 508 -3.22 -35.77 -21.48
C LYS A 508 -1.71 -35.87 -21.68
N GLU A 509 -1.24 -35.79 -22.92
CA GLU A 509 0.18 -35.81 -23.25
C GLU A 509 0.87 -34.51 -22.79
N SER A 510 0.28 -33.35 -23.11
CA SER A 510 0.75 -32.05 -22.63
C SER A 510 0.74 -31.95 -21.10
N GLN A 511 -0.29 -32.47 -20.42
CA GLN A 511 -0.33 -32.55 -18.96
C GLN A 511 0.85 -33.36 -18.39
N ARG A 512 1.22 -34.48 -19.03
CA ARG A 512 2.36 -35.29 -18.61
C ARG A 512 3.69 -34.55 -18.80
N GLU A 513 3.86 -33.88 -19.94
CA GLU A 513 5.05 -33.07 -20.21
C GLU A 513 5.20 -31.91 -19.20
N ILE A 514 4.11 -31.20 -18.89
CA ILE A 514 4.09 -30.12 -17.90
C ILE A 514 4.40 -30.64 -16.49
N VAL A 515 3.78 -31.74 -16.06
CA VAL A 515 4.07 -32.36 -14.75
C VAL A 515 5.52 -32.81 -14.66
N GLN A 516 6.08 -33.36 -15.75
CA GLN A 516 7.50 -33.71 -15.80
C GLN A 516 8.40 -32.47 -15.70
N SER A 517 8.05 -31.38 -16.38
CA SER A 517 8.73 -30.09 -16.28
C SER A 517 8.71 -29.53 -14.85
N ILE A 518 7.54 -29.53 -14.20
CA ILE A 518 7.36 -29.14 -12.79
C ILE A 518 8.29 -29.95 -11.88
N ASN A 519 8.31 -31.28 -12.05
CA ASN A 519 9.16 -32.15 -11.23
C ASN A 519 10.66 -31.85 -11.41
N ASN A 520 11.09 -31.54 -12.64
CA ASN A 520 12.48 -31.18 -12.93
C ASN A 520 12.85 -29.83 -12.28
N ILE A 521 11.99 -28.81 -12.41
CA ILE A 521 12.17 -27.50 -11.79
C ILE A 521 12.24 -27.63 -10.25
N VAL A 522 11.33 -28.39 -9.65
CA VAL A 522 11.31 -28.65 -8.21
C VAL A 522 12.59 -29.35 -7.74
N ALA A 523 13.08 -30.33 -8.52
CA ALA A 523 14.33 -31.01 -8.23
C ALA A 523 15.55 -30.07 -8.26
N GLN A 524 15.58 -29.11 -9.19
CA GLN A 524 16.62 -28.08 -9.27
C GLN A 524 16.53 -27.06 -8.11
N ILE A 525 15.32 -26.63 -7.73
CA ILE A 525 15.10 -25.66 -6.64
C ILE A 525 15.47 -26.25 -5.27
N SER A 526 15.27 -27.56 -5.08
CA SER A 526 15.46 -28.23 -3.79
C SER A 526 16.23 -29.55 -3.92
N PRO A 527 17.56 -29.51 -4.19
CA PRO A 527 18.38 -30.69 -4.44
C PRO A 527 18.61 -31.60 -3.22
N GLN A 528 18.09 -31.29 -2.03
CA GLN A 528 18.23 -32.14 -0.84
C GLN A 528 16.90 -32.67 -0.30
N LYS A 529 16.59 -33.93 -0.63
CA LYS A 529 16.16 -34.97 0.32
C LYS A 529 16.19 -36.35 -0.34
N ASN A 530 16.83 -37.28 0.36
CA ASN A 530 16.98 -38.71 0.08
C ASN A 530 15.92 -39.29 -0.88
N VAL A 531 16.40 -39.79 -2.03
CA VAL A 531 15.69 -40.77 -2.84
C VAL A 531 15.51 -42.04 -2.01
N VAL A 532 14.38 -42.15 -1.31
CA VAL A 532 13.87 -43.45 -0.90
C VAL A 532 13.50 -44.16 -2.20
N LYS A 533 14.22 -45.25 -2.55
CA LYS A 533 13.84 -46.13 -3.65
C LYS A 533 12.42 -46.66 -3.38
N VAL A 534 11.43 -46.07 -4.03
CA VAL A 534 10.04 -46.55 -3.98
C VAL A 534 9.94 -47.84 -4.77
N LYS A 535 9.96 -48.98 -4.07
CA LYS A 535 9.49 -50.26 -4.64
C LYS A 535 8.00 -50.08 -4.97
N LYS A 536 7.61 -50.44 -6.20
CA LYS A 536 6.23 -50.46 -6.75
C LYS A 536 5.13 -50.35 -5.68
N VAL A 537 4.65 -49.13 -5.49
CA VAL A 537 3.50 -48.82 -4.65
C VAL A 537 2.24 -48.87 -5.52
N LYS A 538 1.16 -49.48 -5.02
CA LYS A 538 -0.10 -49.62 -5.75
C LYS A 538 -0.77 -48.24 -5.91
N GLN A 539 -1.47 -48.04 -7.02
CA GLN A 539 -2.04 -46.76 -7.46
C GLN A 539 -2.91 -46.04 -6.40
N LYS A 540 -3.53 -46.78 -5.47
CA LYS A 540 -4.36 -46.26 -4.38
C LYS A 540 -3.56 -45.57 -3.27
N ASP A 541 -2.30 -45.97 -3.07
CA ASP A 541 -1.41 -45.38 -2.07
C ASP A 541 -0.71 -44.12 -2.63
N ALA A 542 -0.65 -43.98 -3.97
CA ALA A 542 -0.13 -42.78 -4.63
C ALA A 542 -1.08 -41.57 -4.51
N GLU A 543 -2.40 -41.81 -4.47
CA GLU A 543 -3.42 -40.76 -4.22
C GLU A 543 -3.41 -40.29 -2.76
N TRP A 544 -3.12 -41.20 -1.82
CA TRP A 544 -2.91 -40.84 -0.42
C TRP A 544 -1.60 -40.07 -0.22
N PHE A 545 -0.52 -40.48 -0.89
CA PHE A 545 0.76 -39.73 -0.84
C PHE A 545 0.69 -38.37 -1.53
N SER A 546 -0.02 -38.23 -2.65
CA SER A 546 -0.17 -36.95 -3.34
C SER A 546 -0.98 -35.95 -2.51
N SER A 547 -2.05 -36.40 -1.84
CA SER A 547 -2.82 -35.55 -0.93
C SER A 547 -2.01 -35.11 0.30
N GLN A 548 -1.13 -35.96 0.85
CA GLN A 548 -0.22 -35.56 1.92
C GLN A 548 0.88 -34.60 1.46
N ILE A 549 1.39 -34.75 0.23
CA ILE A 549 2.38 -33.83 -0.36
C ILE A 549 1.75 -32.47 -0.66
N ILE A 550 0.51 -32.42 -1.18
CA ILE A 550 -0.23 -31.15 -1.40
C ILE A 550 -0.44 -30.43 -0.06
N VAL A 551 -0.89 -31.14 0.97
CA VAL A 551 -1.03 -30.58 2.32
C VAL A 551 0.31 -30.11 2.90
N MET A 552 1.41 -30.79 2.58
CA MET A 552 2.75 -30.42 3.03
C MET A 552 3.31 -29.21 2.27
N VAL A 553 3.06 -29.09 0.96
CA VAL A 553 3.40 -27.94 0.13
C VAL A 553 2.59 -26.72 0.54
N GLU A 554 1.28 -26.85 0.76
CA GLU A 554 0.41 -25.80 1.33
C GLU A 554 0.81 -25.37 2.75
N ARG A 555 1.48 -26.25 3.51
CA ARG A 555 2.06 -25.95 4.84
C ARG A 555 3.41 -25.25 4.74
N VAL A 556 4.21 -25.54 3.71
CA VAL A 556 5.51 -24.90 3.44
C VAL A 556 5.31 -23.52 2.80
N GLU A 557 4.32 -23.35 1.93
CA GLU A 557 3.94 -22.05 1.36
C GLU A 557 3.45 -21.05 2.42
N ARG A 558 2.72 -21.53 3.43
CA ARG A 558 2.36 -20.73 4.62
C ARG A 558 3.56 -20.25 5.44
N TYR A 559 4.75 -20.82 5.25
CA TYR A 559 5.96 -20.51 6.01
C TYR A 559 6.85 -19.42 5.36
N SER A 560 6.53 -18.96 4.14
CA SER A 560 7.46 -18.13 3.35
C SER A 560 7.48 -16.64 3.74
N SER A 561 6.39 -16.07 4.29
CA SER A 561 6.33 -14.65 4.68
C SER A 561 6.37 -14.43 6.20
N LYS A 562 6.99 -13.32 6.63
CA LYS A 562 7.15 -12.95 8.06
C LYS A 562 5.80 -12.78 8.78
N ASN A 563 4.78 -12.27 8.08
CA ASN A 563 3.42 -12.12 8.62
C ASN A 563 2.66 -13.45 8.67
N SER A 564 2.82 -14.32 7.68
CA SER A 564 2.20 -15.66 7.69
C SER A 564 2.80 -16.56 8.78
N ARG A 565 4.11 -16.39 9.09
CA ARG A 565 4.74 -16.99 10.28
C ARG A 565 4.09 -16.51 11.57
N LYS A 566 3.93 -15.20 11.74
CA LYS A 566 3.29 -14.61 12.93
C LYS A 566 1.85 -15.13 13.12
N ASN A 567 1.05 -15.18 12.06
CA ASN A 567 -0.33 -15.66 12.12
C ASN A 567 -0.42 -17.18 12.38
N THR A 568 0.47 -17.97 11.77
CA THR A 568 0.53 -19.43 12.01
C THR A 568 0.97 -19.73 13.45
N ILE A 569 1.92 -18.96 13.98
CA ILE A 569 2.37 -19.06 15.38
C ILE A 569 1.26 -18.62 16.33
N HIS A 570 0.55 -17.53 16.03
CA HIS A 570 -0.57 -17.08 16.84
C HIS A 570 -1.70 -18.11 16.87
N TRP A 571 -1.97 -18.76 15.73
CA TRP A 571 -2.91 -19.88 15.62
C TRP A 571 -2.45 -21.11 16.42
N ILE A 572 -1.18 -21.53 16.29
CA ILE A 572 -0.60 -22.64 17.09
C ILE A 572 -0.72 -22.33 18.59
N LEU A 573 -0.40 -21.11 19.01
CA LEU A 573 -0.52 -20.68 20.40
C LEU A 573 -1.99 -20.63 20.87
N SER A 574 -2.93 -20.25 20.00
CA SER A 574 -4.37 -20.27 20.31
C SER A 574 -4.91 -21.70 20.44
N GLU A 575 -4.44 -22.65 19.63
CA GLU A 575 -4.83 -24.06 19.78
C GLU A 575 -4.17 -24.75 20.98
N ILE A 576 -2.98 -24.30 21.37
CA ILE A 576 -2.36 -24.68 22.65
C ILE A 576 -3.09 -24.04 23.85
N GLN A 577 -3.78 -22.91 23.69
CA GLN A 577 -4.62 -22.35 24.76
C GLN A 577 -5.88 -23.19 25.00
N ASN A 578 -6.40 -23.84 23.96
CA ASN A 578 -7.64 -24.62 24.02
C ASN A 578 -7.44 -26.11 24.36
N LYS A 579 -6.20 -26.62 24.37
CA LYS A 579 -5.87 -28.01 24.72
C LYS A 579 -4.59 -28.06 25.59
N PRO A 580 -4.52 -28.91 26.63
CA PRO A 580 -3.30 -29.07 27.41
C PRO A 580 -2.22 -29.72 26.54
N ALA A 581 -1.36 -28.90 25.95
CA ALA A 581 -0.16 -29.37 25.27
C ALA A 581 0.79 -29.96 26.33
N SER A 582 1.30 -31.17 26.07
CA SER A 582 2.21 -31.83 27.01
C SER A 582 3.57 -31.10 27.06
N LEU A 583 4.17 -31.05 28.24
CA LEU A 583 5.50 -30.42 28.44
C LEU A 583 6.58 -30.93 27.46
N PRO A 584 6.66 -32.24 27.11
CA PRO A 584 7.61 -32.74 26.11
C PRO A 584 7.38 -32.15 24.71
N PHE A 585 6.13 -31.92 24.32
CA PHE A 585 5.82 -31.29 23.03
C PHE A 585 6.31 -29.85 22.98
N LEU A 586 6.02 -29.05 24.02
CA LEU A 586 6.48 -27.65 24.08
C LEU A 586 8.01 -27.53 24.12
N LEU A 587 8.70 -28.46 24.79
CA LEU A 587 10.16 -28.52 24.81
C LEU A 587 10.75 -28.84 23.42
N SER A 588 10.13 -29.76 22.66
CA SER A 588 10.53 -30.03 21.27
C SER A 588 10.25 -28.86 20.33
N LEU A 589 9.16 -28.12 20.58
CA LEU A 589 8.77 -26.94 19.82
C LEU A 589 9.75 -25.78 20.03
N LYS A 590 10.19 -25.53 21.27
CA LYS A 590 11.16 -24.49 21.64
C LYS A 590 12.44 -24.53 20.78
N GLU A 591 12.99 -25.71 20.53
CA GLU A 591 14.26 -25.90 19.81
C GLU A 591 14.13 -25.69 18.29
N SER A 592 12.90 -25.69 17.76
CA SER A 592 12.62 -25.52 16.33
C SER A 592 12.09 -24.13 15.95
N MET A 593 11.93 -23.23 16.93
CA MET A 593 11.30 -21.92 16.75
C MET A 593 12.31 -20.76 16.67
N PRO A 594 11.99 -19.70 15.90
CA PRO A 594 12.71 -18.42 15.88
C PRO A 594 12.82 -17.76 17.28
N GLU A 595 13.85 -16.94 17.47
CA GLU A 595 14.22 -16.33 18.77
C GLU A 595 13.09 -15.55 19.44
N ASP A 596 12.32 -14.79 18.64
CA ASP A 596 11.20 -13.95 19.08
C ASP A 596 9.99 -14.76 19.58
N VAL A 597 9.82 -15.97 19.08
CA VAL A 597 8.72 -16.90 19.43
C VAL A 597 9.12 -17.83 20.57
N ARG A 598 10.42 -18.12 20.68
CA ARG A 598 10.98 -18.96 21.73
C ARG A 598 10.64 -18.42 23.13
N ILE A 599 10.53 -17.10 23.27
CA ILE A 599 10.17 -16.42 24.53
C ILE A 599 8.75 -16.80 24.98
N ASP A 600 7.76 -16.78 24.08
CA ASP A 600 6.36 -17.11 24.41
C ASP A 600 6.20 -18.61 24.76
N VAL A 601 6.90 -19.47 24.02
CA VAL A 601 6.95 -20.92 24.31
C VAL A 601 7.61 -21.18 25.66
N LEU A 602 8.70 -20.48 25.98
CA LEU A 602 9.38 -20.57 27.29
C LEU A 602 8.49 -20.11 28.43
N GLN A 603 7.75 -19.00 28.27
CA GLN A 603 6.79 -18.56 29.29
C GLN A 603 5.72 -19.61 29.57
N LYS A 604 5.20 -20.28 28.53
CA LYS A 604 4.20 -21.34 28.70
C LYS A 604 4.76 -22.58 29.37
N ILE A 605 5.98 -22.99 29.02
CA ILE A 605 6.73 -24.06 29.70
C ILE A 605 6.87 -23.74 31.19
N MET A 606 7.23 -22.51 31.55
CA MET A 606 7.37 -22.09 32.95
C MET A 606 6.04 -22.14 33.71
N ILE A 607 4.93 -21.75 33.09
CA ILE A 607 3.59 -21.82 33.69
C ILE A 607 3.21 -23.27 33.99
N ILE A 608 3.43 -24.18 33.05
CA ILE A 608 3.10 -25.60 33.21
C ILE A 608 3.98 -26.25 34.28
N GLN A 609 5.29 -26.00 34.25
CA GLN A 609 6.21 -26.50 35.28
C GLN A 609 5.89 -25.92 36.68
N ALA A 610 5.43 -24.67 36.77
CA ALA A 610 5.00 -24.08 38.03
C ALA A 610 3.69 -24.70 38.55
N ALA A 611 2.78 -25.10 37.66
CA ALA A 611 1.56 -25.81 38.02
C ALA A 611 1.86 -27.25 38.48
N GLU A 612 2.74 -27.96 37.78
CA GLU A 612 3.18 -29.32 38.15
C GLU A 612 3.92 -29.35 39.50
N ARG A 613 4.61 -28.28 39.90
CA ARG A 613 5.28 -28.18 41.22
C ARG A 613 4.34 -27.86 42.38
N LYS A 614 3.10 -27.42 42.10
CA LYS A 614 2.07 -27.11 43.12
C LYS A 614 1.11 -28.27 43.37
N LEU A 615 1.16 -29.29 42.51
CA LEU A 615 0.52 -30.60 42.68
C LEU A 615 1.52 -31.56 43.32
#